data_AF-A0A3M7SRT0-F1
#
_entry.id   AF-A0A3M7SRT0-F1
#
_cell.length_a   1.000
_cell.length_b   1.000
_cell.length_c   1.000
_cell.angle_alpha   90.00
_cell.angle_beta   90.00
_cell.angle_gamma   90.00
#
_symmetry.space_group_name_H-M   'P 1'
#
loop_
_entity.id
_entity.type
_entity.pdbx_description
1 polymer ?
#
loop_
_entity_poly.entity_id
_entity_poly.type
_entity_poly.pdbx_seq_one_letter_code
_entity_poly.pdbx_strand_id
1 'polypeptide(L)'
;MDSKGISVKSFDGHTDSKEFKRLFDLNAVLLNWSDEKKLTVLPLLLTAKAKRLNDGLTDAQKTTSELIVTELVNGCSQSAEALHQDFLDRKPLFDETVVDFAKSLQALLEKALPALDTAQKKQGKE
;
A
#
# COMPACT_ATOMS: atom_id res chain seq x y z
N MET A 1 -15.16 0.87 28.89
CA MET A 1 -13.97 0.41 28.13
C MET A 1 -13.92 1.25 26.88
N ASP A 2 -13.12 2.31 26.91
CA ASP A 2 -13.01 3.25 25.80
C ASP A 2 -12.30 2.57 24.63
N SER A 3 -13.08 2.15 23.64
CA SER A 3 -12.60 1.82 22.31
C SER A 3 -12.05 3.09 21.66
N LYS A 4 -10.83 3.48 22.05
CA LYS A 4 -9.94 4.25 21.17
C LYS A 4 -9.58 3.33 20.00
N GLY A 5 -10.55 3.20 19.10
CA GLY A 5 -10.58 2.24 18.03
C GLY A 5 -9.38 2.41 17.13
N ILE A 6 -8.75 1.28 16.79
CA ILE A 6 -7.73 1.21 15.76
C ILE A 6 -8.35 1.80 14.48
N SER A 7 -7.88 2.97 14.06
CA SER A 7 -8.41 3.68 12.88
C SER A 7 -7.74 3.21 11.59
N VAL A 8 -7.06 2.06 11.61
CA VAL A 8 -6.37 1.50 10.46
C VAL A 8 -7.39 0.76 9.61
N LYS A 9 -7.60 1.22 8.37
CA LYS A 9 -8.37 0.49 7.38
C LYS A 9 -7.67 -0.83 7.04
N SER A 10 -8.45 -1.88 6.79
CA SER A 10 -7.91 -3.18 6.36
C SER A 10 -7.12 -3.04 5.05
N PHE A 11 -6.06 -3.84 4.92
CA PHE A 11 -5.23 -3.92 3.72
C PHE A 11 -5.57 -5.18 2.94
N ASP A 12 -6.06 -5.00 1.72
CA ASP A 12 -6.48 -6.08 0.83
C ASP A 12 -5.41 -6.51 -0.19
N GLY A 13 -4.35 -5.71 -0.34
CA GLY A 13 -3.30 -5.88 -1.33
C GLY A 13 -3.46 -5.02 -2.58
N HIS A 14 -4.52 -4.22 -2.69
CA HIS A 14 -4.73 -3.27 -3.79
C HIS A 14 -4.76 -1.81 -3.30
N THR A 15 -5.06 -1.62 -2.02
CA THR A 15 -4.97 -0.32 -1.33
C THR A 15 -3.54 0.23 -1.32
N ASP A 16 -3.38 1.54 -1.13
CA ASP A 16 -2.05 2.17 -1.06
C ASP A 16 -1.26 1.60 0.13
N SER A 17 -0.23 0.80 -0.19
CA SER A 17 0.60 0.12 0.81
C SER A 17 1.45 1.08 1.64
N LYS A 18 1.83 2.25 1.10
CA LYS A 18 2.54 3.30 1.84
C LYS A 18 1.61 3.97 2.84
N GLU A 19 0.37 4.26 2.42
CA GLU A 19 -0.64 4.82 3.31
C GLU A 19 -0.99 3.84 4.44
N PHE A 20 -1.19 2.57 4.12
CA PHE A 20 -1.44 1.52 5.12
C PHE A 20 -0.30 1.45 6.14
N LYS A 21 0.97 1.34 5.71
CA LYS A 21 2.12 1.30 6.62
C LYS A 21 2.16 2.53 7.51
N ARG A 22 1.98 3.73 6.95
CA ARG A 22 1.98 4.98 7.70
C ARG A 22 0.90 5.02 8.78
N LEU A 23 -0.32 4.59 8.47
CA LEU A 23 -1.42 4.55 9.43
C LEU A 23 -1.23 3.47 10.49
N PHE A 24 -0.68 2.31 10.12
CA PHE A 24 -0.32 1.25 11.05
C PHE A 24 0.72 1.73 12.07
N ASP A 25 1.82 2.31 11.58
CA ASP A 25 2.91 2.83 12.42
C ASP A 25 2.41 3.96 13.33
N LEU A 26 1.57 4.87 12.81
CA LEU A 26 0.95 5.94 13.59
C LEU A 26 0.08 5.39 14.73
N ASN A 27 -0.74 4.37 14.47
CA ASN A 27 -1.58 3.75 15.50
C ASN A 27 -0.72 3.00 16.53
N ALA A 28 0.34 2.34 16.09
CA ALA A 28 1.28 1.68 17.00
C ALA A 28 1.92 2.67 17.97
N VAL A 29 2.29 3.87 17.50
CA VAL A 29 2.81 4.95 18.36
C VAL A 29 1.72 5.50 19.28
N LEU A 30 0.55 5.86 18.74
CA LEU A 30 -0.54 6.47 19.51
C LEU A 30 -1.09 5.56 20.62
N LEU A 31 -1.09 4.26 20.38
CA LEU A 31 -1.60 3.24 21.31
C LEU A 31 -0.48 2.50 22.06
N ASN A 32 0.77 2.96 21.91
CA ASN A 32 1.96 2.42 22.56
C ASN A 32 2.09 0.89 22.40
N TRP A 33 1.99 0.40 21.17
CA TRP A 33 2.12 -1.02 20.86
C TRP A 33 3.57 -1.49 20.97
N SER A 34 3.78 -2.57 21.71
CA SER A 34 5.01 -3.35 21.64
C SER A 34 5.15 -4.04 20.28
N ASP A 35 6.35 -4.50 19.94
CA ASP A 35 6.57 -5.21 18.66
C ASP A 35 5.78 -6.53 18.60
N GLU A 36 5.63 -7.23 19.73
CA GLU A 36 4.74 -8.39 19.86
C GLU A 36 3.28 -8.03 19.57
N LYS A 37 2.84 -6.86 20.03
CA LYS A 37 1.48 -6.37 19.76
C LYS A 37 1.30 -5.99 18.29
N LYS A 38 2.32 -5.41 17.64
CA LYS A 38 2.29 -5.18 16.19
C LYS A 38 2.15 -6.49 15.42
N LEU A 39 2.91 -7.53 15.80
CA LEU A 39 2.85 -8.86 15.17
C LEU A 39 1.49 -9.55 15.34
N THR A 40 0.80 -9.31 16.45
CA THR A 40 -0.54 -9.87 16.67
C THR A 40 -1.64 -9.07 15.98
N VAL A 41 -1.52 -7.74 15.91
CA VAL A 41 -2.53 -6.87 15.29
C VAL A 41 -2.43 -6.88 13.77
N LEU A 42 -1.22 -6.90 13.20
CA LEU A 42 -1.01 -6.79 11.76
C LEU A 42 -1.84 -7.80 10.95
N PRO A 43 -1.85 -9.13 11.26
CA PRO A 43 -2.64 -10.11 10.51
C PRO A 43 -4.16 -9.87 10.57
N LEU A 44 -4.66 -9.25 11.64
CA LEU A 44 -6.09 -8.93 11.81
C LEU A 44 -6.55 -7.82 10.87
N LEU A 45 -5.61 -6.99 10.40
CA LEU A 45 -5.86 -5.90 9.47
C LEU A 45 -5.72 -6.34 8.01
N LEU A 46 -5.35 -7.60 7.74
CA LEU A 46 -5.15 -8.09 6.37
C LEU A 46 -6.41 -8.80 5.85
N THR A 47 -6.74 -8.52 4.59
CA THR A 47 -7.85 -9.16 3.86
C THR A 47 -7.40 -9.64 2.49
N ALA A 48 -8.25 -10.42 1.81
CA ALA A 48 -8.06 -10.84 0.41
C ALA A 48 -6.64 -11.35 0.06
N LYS A 49 -5.97 -10.71 -0.91
CA LYS A 49 -4.65 -11.13 -1.41
C LYS A 49 -3.58 -10.97 -0.34
N ALA A 50 -3.60 -9.87 0.42
CA ALA A 50 -2.66 -9.62 1.49
C ALA A 50 -2.75 -10.69 2.60
N LYS A 51 -3.97 -11.10 2.98
CA LYS A 51 -4.14 -12.17 3.98
C LYS A 51 -3.56 -13.50 3.49
N ARG A 52 -3.86 -13.88 2.24
CA ARG A 52 -3.32 -15.12 1.65
C ARG A 52 -1.80 -15.13 1.59
N LEU A 53 -1.19 -14.00 1.24
CA LEU A 53 0.28 -13.85 1.25
C LEU A 53 0.84 -13.99 2.66
N ASN A 54 0.26 -13.30 3.64
CA ASN A 54 0.69 -13.41 5.04
C ASN A 54 0.57 -14.84 5.57
N ASP A 55 -0.49 -15.56 5.24
CA ASP A 55 -0.69 -16.94 5.67
C ASP A 55 0.37 -17.88 5.06
N GLY A 56 0.86 -17.57 3.86
CA GLY A 56 1.92 -18.32 3.17
C GLY A 56 3.36 -17.94 3.56
N LEU A 57 3.58 -16.89 4.35
CA LEU A 57 4.91 -16.51 4.82
C LEU A 57 5.46 -17.52 5.83
N THR A 58 6.76 -17.81 5.71
CA THR A 58 7.51 -18.67 6.65
C THR A 58 7.74 -17.97 8.00
N ASP A 59 8.04 -18.74 9.04
CA ASP A 59 8.34 -18.18 10.37
C ASP A 59 9.53 -17.22 10.35
N ALA A 60 10.52 -17.46 9.50
CA ALA A 60 11.66 -16.56 9.30
C ALA A 60 11.24 -15.18 8.75
N GLN A 61 10.19 -15.14 7.92
CA GLN A 61 9.63 -13.91 7.34
C GLN A 61 8.65 -13.20 8.30
N LYS A 62 8.16 -13.88 9.35
CA LYS A 62 7.23 -13.33 10.35
C LYS A 62 7.91 -12.83 11.63
N THR A 63 9.22 -12.59 11.57
CA THR A 63 10.03 -12.17 12.73
C THR A 63 9.74 -10.74 13.18
N THR A 64 9.41 -9.83 12.24
CA THR A 64 9.04 -8.44 12.57
C THR A 64 7.87 -7.97 11.73
N SER A 65 7.07 -7.04 12.27
CA SER A 65 5.97 -6.44 11.51
C SER A 65 6.46 -5.71 10.24
N GLU A 66 7.68 -5.18 10.26
CA GLU A 66 8.27 -4.47 9.12
C GLU A 66 8.65 -5.42 7.98
N LEU A 67 9.19 -6.60 8.31
CA LEU A 67 9.45 -7.64 7.31
C LEU A 67 8.14 -8.13 6.68
N ILE A 68 7.11 -8.39 7.49
CA ILE A 68 5.80 -8.81 6.98
C ILE A 68 5.21 -7.75 6.05
N VAL A 69 5.21 -6.47 6.44
CA VAL A 69 4.72 -5.39 5.56
C VAL A 69 5.52 -5.31 4.26
N THR A 70 6.85 -5.50 4.31
CA THR A 70 7.71 -5.48 3.12
C THR A 70 7.36 -6.62 2.16
N GLU A 71 7.23 -7.84 2.68
CA GLU A 71 6.81 -9.02 1.89
C GLU A 71 5.42 -8.83 1.30
N LEU A 72 4.50 -8.24 2.06
CA LEU A 72 3.16 -7.92 1.58
C LEU A 72 3.18 -6.88 0.47
N VAL A 73 3.95 -5.81 0.60
CA VAL A 73 4.08 -4.79 -0.47
C VAL A 73 4.61 -5.43 -1.75
N ASN A 74 5.66 -6.25 -1.62
CA ASN A 74 6.28 -6.91 -2.77
C ASN A 74 5.33 -7.93 -3.41
N GLY A 75 4.70 -8.81 -2.63
CA GLY A 75 3.80 -9.84 -3.15
C GLY A 75 2.45 -9.31 -3.63
N CYS A 76 1.96 -8.20 -3.04
CA CYS A 76 0.73 -7.56 -3.45
C CYS A 76 0.90 -6.69 -4.70
N SER A 77 2.11 -6.21 -4.99
CA SER A 77 2.39 -5.37 -6.15
C SER A 77 1.82 -5.96 -7.45
N GLN A 78 1.17 -5.11 -8.24
CA GLN A 78 0.74 -5.46 -9.59
C GLN A 78 1.97 -5.52 -10.49
N SER A 79 2.00 -6.47 -11.43
CA SER A 79 3.08 -6.50 -12.42
C SER A 79 3.04 -5.24 -13.29
N ALA A 80 4.18 -4.90 -13.89
CA ALA A 80 4.27 -3.75 -14.79
C ALA A 80 3.27 -3.88 -15.96
N GLU A 81 3.05 -5.10 -16.45
CA GLU A 81 2.09 -5.41 -17.51
C GLU A 81 0.64 -5.16 -17.07
N ALA A 82 0.27 -5.55 -15.85
CA ALA A 82 -1.06 -5.30 -15.32
C ALA A 82 -1.31 -3.78 -15.13
N LEU A 83 -0.32 -3.04 -14.63
CA LEU A 83 -0.41 -1.58 -14.49
C LEU A 83 -0.48 -0.88 -15.86
N HIS A 84 0.25 -1.39 -16.85
CA HIS A 84 0.18 -0.89 -18.22
C HIS A 84 -1.22 -1.12 -18.83
N GLN A 85 -1.81 -2.29 -18.61
CA GLN A 85 -3.16 -2.59 -19.06
C GLN A 85 -4.20 -1.69 -18.36
N ASP A 86 -4.08 -1.51 -17.03
CA ASP A 86 -4.94 -0.59 -16.28
C ASP A 86 -4.85 0.85 -16.81
N PHE A 87 -3.67 1.30 -17.24
CA PHE A 87 -3.49 2.61 -17.87
C PHE A 87 -4.22 2.70 -19.22
N LEU A 88 -4.11 1.68 -20.07
CA LEU A 88 -4.77 1.64 -21.39
C LEU A 88 -6.30 1.57 -21.28
N ASP A 89 -6.81 0.86 -20.27
CA ASP A 89 -8.24 0.64 -20.08
C ASP A 89 -8.93 1.78 -19.31
N ARG A 90 -8.15 2.72 -18.76
CA ARG A 90 -8.66 3.81 -17.94
C ARG A 90 -9.48 4.81 -18.74
N LYS A 91 -10.78 4.86 -18.46
CA LYS A 91 -11.75 5.82 -19.03
C LYS A 91 -12.25 6.79 -17.97
N PRO A 92 -12.46 8.08 -18.28
CA PRO A 92 -12.95 9.06 -17.29
C PRO A 92 -14.29 8.62 -16.71
N LEU A 93 -14.45 8.78 -15.39
CA LEU A 93 -15.72 8.50 -14.72
C LEU A 93 -16.69 9.66 -14.94
N PHE A 94 -17.99 9.38 -14.80
CA PHE A 94 -19.05 10.36 -15.08
C PHE A 94 -18.93 11.67 -14.26
N ASP A 95 -18.54 11.56 -12.99
CA ASP A 95 -18.38 12.70 -12.06
C ASP A 95 -16.92 13.13 -11.85
N GLU A 96 -16.00 12.60 -12.66
CA GLU A 96 -14.57 12.87 -12.50
C GLU A 96 -14.13 14.11 -13.31
N THR A 97 -13.42 15.02 -12.65
CA THR A 97 -12.85 16.17 -13.34
C THR A 97 -11.69 15.74 -14.24
N VAL A 98 -11.42 16.50 -15.29
CA VAL A 98 -10.26 16.27 -16.18
C VAL A 98 -8.94 16.24 -15.39
N VAL A 99 -8.83 17.05 -14.33
CA VAL A 99 -7.65 17.11 -13.47
C VAL A 99 -7.49 15.83 -12.65
N ASP A 100 -8.58 15.32 -12.06
CA ASP A 100 -8.53 14.09 -11.26
C ASP A 100 -8.25 12.87 -12.14
N PHE A 101 -8.84 12.85 -13.35
CA PHE A 101 -8.53 11.84 -14.35
C PHE A 101 -7.05 11.83 -14.72
N ALA A 102 -6.48 13.00 -15.04
CA ALA A 102 -5.06 13.13 -15.38
C ALA A 102 -4.14 12.70 -14.22
N LYS A 103 -4.46 13.07 -12.98
CA LYS A 103 -3.71 12.62 -11.79
C LYS A 103 -3.77 11.10 -11.62
N SER A 104 -4.92 10.49 -11.88
CA SER A 104 -5.06 9.03 -11.78
C SER A 104 -4.22 8.30 -12.83
N LEU A 105 -4.16 8.81 -14.06
CA LEU A 105 -3.30 8.28 -15.12
C LEU A 105 -1.82 8.44 -14.78
N GLN A 106 -1.42 9.60 -14.26
CA GLN A 106 -0.06 9.85 -13.81
C GLN A 106 0.35 8.87 -12.70
N ALA A 107 -0.53 8.62 -11.72
CA ALA A 107 -0.25 7.67 -10.64
C ALA A 107 -0.08 6.22 -11.14
N LEU A 108 -0.83 5.80 -12.17
CA LEU A 108 -0.65 4.49 -12.81
C LEU A 108 0.71 4.40 -13.51
N LEU A 109 1.10 5.46 -14.23
CA LEU A 109 2.38 5.53 -14.94
C LEU A 109 3.57 5.51 -13.97
N GLU A 110 3.52 6.28 -12.88
CA GLU A 110 4.55 6.31 -11.85
C GLU A 110 4.73 4.95 -11.16
N LYS A 111 3.63 4.20 -10.97
CA LYS A 111 3.67 2.84 -10.43
C LYS A 111 4.29 1.85 -11.43
N ALA A 112 3.95 1.96 -12.72
CA ALA A 112 4.46 1.07 -13.75
C ALA A 112 5.95 1.31 -14.05
N LEU A 113 6.40 2.57 -13.95
CA LEU A 113 7.74 3.02 -14.31
C LEU A 113 8.31 3.95 -13.22
N PRO A 114 8.83 3.40 -12.12
CA PRO A 114 9.37 4.20 -11.00
C PRO A 114 10.51 5.15 -11.41
N ALA A 115 11.20 4.88 -12.52
CA ALA A 115 12.31 5.69 -13.03
C ALA A 115 11.85 7.03 -13.69
N LEU A 116 10.57 7.17 -14.07
CA LEU A 116 10.05 8.41 -14.66
C LEU A 116 9.99 9.56 -13.64
N ASP A 117 9.65 9.27 -12.38
CA ASP A 117 9.60 10.26 -11.29
C ASP A 117 10.99 10.87 -11.01
N THR A 118 12.06 10.06 -11.11
CA THR A 118 13.43 10.56 -10.97
C THR A 118 13.90 11.45 -12.12
N ALA A 119 13.34 11.28 -13.32
CA ALA A 119 13.68 12.09 -14.49
C ALA A 119 12.95 13.45 -14.46
N GLN A 120 11.67 13.47 -14.10
CA GLN A 120 10.88 14.71 -14.01
C GLN A 120 11.33 15.63 -12.86
N LYS A 121 11.72 15.09 -11.69
CA LYS A 121 12.28 15.89 -10.58
C LYS A 121 13.61 16.56 -10.89
N LYS A 122 14.37 16.06 -11.87
CA LYS A 122 15.62 16.69 -12.32
C LYS A 122 15.39 17.85 -13.28
N GLN A 123 14.27 17.87 -14.00
CA GLN A 123 13.98 18.92 -15.00
C GLN A 123 13.27 20.16 -14.43
N GLY A 124 12.77 20.11 -13.20
CA GLY A 124 12.15 21.28 -12.53
C GLY A 124 13.10 22.12 -11.68
N LYS A 125 14.43 21.98 -11.85
CA LYS A 125 15.47 22.65 -11.05
C LYS A 125 16.44 23.52 -11.87
N GLU A 126 16.14 23.78 -13.14
CA GLU A 126 16.85 24.77 -13.96
C GLU A 126 16.01 26.03 -14.16
#